data_AF-A0A938VB70-F1
#
_entry.id   AF-A0A938VB70-F1
#
_cell.length_a   1.000
_cell.length_b   1.000
_cell.length_c   1.000
_cell.angle_alpha   90.00
_cell.angle_beta   90.00
_cell.angle_gamma   90.00
#
_symmetry.space_group_name_H-M   'P 1'
#
loop_
_entity.id
_entity.type
_entity.pdbx_description
1 polymer ?
#
loop_
_entity_poly.entity_id
_entity_poly.type
_entity_poly.pdbx_seq_one_letter_code
_entity_poly.pdbx_strand_id
1 'polypeptide(L)'
;MLCPVALIALLACGSATNSPAATPVAPTLLAAASVAPPPTATLVPAVPSPTPAVPSPTPAVPSSTSAVPSPTPAIAAPILPTRSPTLARAALPSGPAPSPAIPPCPTDFTTQLFTVLPLEPEQFLAFRPLGFMAPPIHMFPAKHSAFSMTRPGERPVPVPLRAPAEMWIEEIWEASFSTGGANYQVFTYPCREVRVYWGHLSAIADRLRAAYQAGSPTCNSFSEGRATVTTCRRSGLGLPVAAGEVFGHGPDTAGIDLGVIDFRRPPARFVRPEHYDGFYPYYASPLEYFAPDPRARLAAKTGNIFGQRTRTANPVGGKHDQDVAGTAAGNWFAPGVDYRRSTDMSGALGLASDFVDPAQPIIAMGNRVPGAPSGLYAFAPRDEGTVNRPFSEVRADGRVYCYEQFAAGSTPGGMPLARLSGVLLMSLPDGATLRMENLAGPRCPPDHQRSLSPSATSFER
;
A
#
# COMPACT_ATOMS: atom_id res chain seq x y z
N MET A 1 -7.62 -15.49 10.37
CA MET A 1 -8.55 -14.59 9.65
C MET A 1 -7.78 -14.01 8.48
N LEU A 2 -8.33 -14.17 7.28
CA LEU A 2 -7.58 -14.46 6.05
C LEU A 2 -7.61 -13.30 5.07
N CYS A 3 -6.49 -12.97 4.44
CA CYS A 3 -6.51 -12.13 3.26
C CYS A 3 -7.07 -12.96 2.08
N PRO A 4 -8.17 -12.55 1.41
CA PRO A 4 -8.58 -13.19 0.17
C PRO A 4 -7.59 -12.81 -0.94
N VAL A 5 -7.21 -13.81 -1.73
CA VAL A 5 -6.33 -13.68 -2.88
C VAL A 5 -7.22 -13.50 -4.10
N ALA A 6 -7.42 -12.26 -4.55
CA ALA A 6 -8.09 -12.03 -5.82
C ALA A 6 -7.09 -11.75 -6.94
N LEU A 7 -7.09 -12.66 -7.91
CA LEU A 7 -6.56 -12.51 -9.26
C LEU A 7 -7.43 -11.50 -10.03
N ILE A 8 -6.90 -10.33 -10.38
CA ILE A 8 -7.52 -9.49 -11.43
C ILE A 8 -6.89 -9.88 -12.78
N ALA A 9 -7.58 -10.76 -13.49
CA ALA A 9 -7.41 -10.92 -14.93
C ALA A 9 -8.21 -9.83 -15.65
N LEU A 10 -7.51 -8.85 -16.26
CA LEU A 10 -8.09 -8.03 -17.31
C LEU A 10 -8.22 -8.89 -18.58
N LEU A 11 -9.40 -9.47 -18.80
CA LEU A 11 -9.76 -10.13 -20.06
C LEU A 11 -10.54 -9.16 -20.94
N ALA A 12 -9.86 -8.66 -21.97
CA ALA A 12 -10.50 -8.17 -23.18
C ALA A 12 -10.82 -9.40 -24.05
N CYS A 13 -12.10 -9.76 -24.16
CA CYS A 13 -12.58 -10.74 -25.15
C CYS A 13 -12.98 -10.00 -26.43
N GLY A 14 -12.12 -10.05 -27.44
CA GLY A 14 -12.50 -9.86 -28.84
C GLY A 14 -12.89 -11.20 -29.44
N SER A 15 -14.14 -11.31 -29.89
CA SER A 15 -14.72 -12.49 -30.51
C SER A 15 -14.11 -12.74 -31.89
N ALA A 16 -13.57 -13.93 -32.14
CA ALA A 16 -13.30 -14.42 -33.49
C ALA A 16 -13.86 -15.83 -33.63
N THR A 17 -14.80 -15.97 -34.58
CA THR A 17 -15.53 -17.18 -34.92
C THR A 17 -14.66 -18.17 -35.70
N ASN A 18 -14.83 -19.45 -35.38
CA ASN A 18 -14.26 -20.61 -36.07
C ASN A 18 -14.72 -20.71 -37.54
N SER A 19 -13.80 -21.11 -38.42
CA SER A 19 -14.07 -22.03 -39.54
C SER A 19 -12.80 -22.81 -39.93
N PRO A 20 -12.92 -24.04 -40.47
CA PRO A 20 -11.87 -25.05 -40.37
C PRO A 20 -11.07 -25.35 -41.66
N ALA A 21 -9.91 -25.96 -41.44
CA ALA A 21 -9.16 -26.92 -42.25
C ALA A 21 -8.73 -26.56 -43.69
N ALA A 22 -7.40 -26.47 -43.89
CA ALA A 22 -6.73 -26.87 -45.12
C ALA A 22 -5.33 -27.47 -44.81
N THR A 23 -5.00 -28.49 -45.58
CA THR A 23 -3.86 -29.44 -45.53
C THR A 23 -2.48 -28.83 -45.83
N PRO A 24 -1.37 -29.54 -45.54
CA PRO A 24 -0.02 -28.99 -45.59
C PRO A 24 0.60 -29.07 -46.99
N VAL A 25 1.31 -28.02 -47.40
CA VAL A 25 2.20 -28.02 -48.58
C VAL A 25 3.65 -27.82 -48.10
N ALA A 26 4.53 -28.66 -48.63
CA ALA A 26 5.97 -28.73 -48.37
C ALA A 26 6.74 -27.45 -48.80
N PRO A 27 7.97 -27.23 -48.28
CA PRO A 27 8.64 -25.94 -48.36
C PRO A 27 9.41 -25.77 -49.68
N THR A 28 9.25 -24.59 -50.30
CA THR A 28 10.10 -24.15 -51.41
C THR A 28 11.15 -23.18 -50.86
N LEU A 29 12.41 -23.57 -50.99
CA LEU A 29 13.60 -22.74 -50.81
C LEU A 29 13.56 -21.50 -51.71
N LEU A 30 13.72 -20.31 -51.12
CA LEU A 30 14.05 -19.09 -51.86
C LEU A 30 15.08 -18.25 -51.08
N ALA A 31 16.03 -17.78 -51.87
CA ALA A 31 17.31 -17.18 -51.53
C ALA A 31 17.31 -16.06 -50.49
N ALA A 32 18.39 -16.04 -49.69
CA ALA A 32 18.75 -14.94 -48.81
C ALA A 32 19.07 -13.67 -49.60
N ALA A 33 18.33 -12.59 -49.32
CA ALA A 33 18.69 -11.25 -49.73
C ALA A 33 19.56 -10.61 -48.65
N SER A 34 20.75 -10.17 -49.07
CA SER A 34 21.74 -9.41 -48.31
C SER A 34 21.16 -8.09 -47.79
N VAL A 35 21.19 -7.90 -46.46
CA VAL A 35 20.84 -6.64 -45.80
C VAL A 35 22.09 -5.77 -45.72
N ALA A 36 22.04 -4.60 -46.37
CA ALA A 36 23.06 -3.57 -46.32
C ALA A 36 23.23 -2.98 -44.90
N PRO A 37 24.45 -2.56 -44.51
CA PRO A 37 24.69 -1.95 -43.20
C PRO A 37 24.05 -0.54 -43.10
N PRO A 38 23.69 -0.09 -41.88
CA PRO A 38 23.13 1.23 -41.66
C PRO A 38 24.15 2.35 -41.93
N PRO A 39 23.71 3.55 -42.34
CA PRO A 39 24.60 4.67 -42.59
C PRO A 39 25.24 5.21 -41.30
N THR A 40 26.55 5.43 -41.37
CA THR A 40 27.39 6.11 -40.39
C THR A 40 26.84 7.51 -40.09
N ALA A 41 26.54 7.79 -38.83
CA ALA A 41 26.13 9.11 -38.39
C ALA A 41 27.34 10.07 -38.41
N THR A 42 27.25 11.11 -39.24
CA THR A 42 28.22 12.21 -39.32
C THR A 42 28.14 13.08 -38.06
N LEU A 43 29.28 13.26 -37.39
CA LEU A 43 29.45 14.18 -36.26
C LEU A 43 29.21 15.63 -36.71
N VAL A 44 28.21 16.28 -36.11
CA VAL A 44 27.99 17.73 -36.20
C VAL A 44 28.84 18.40 -35.12
N PRO A 45 29.59 19.48 -35.43
CA PRO A 45 30.44 20.16 -34.45
C PRO A 45 29.61 20.90 -33.38
N ALA A 46 30.10 20.82 -32.14
CA ALA A 46 29.50 21.43 -30.95
C ALA A 46 29.45 22.97 -31.05
N VAL A 47 28.28 23.53 -30.75
CA VAL A 47 28.06 24.96 -30.50
C VAL A 47 28.50 25.28 -29.07
N PRO A 48 29.27 26.36 -28.83
CA PRO A 48 29.76 26.68 -27.48
C PRO A 48 28.61 27.12 -26.55
N SER A 49 28.69 26.65 -25.30
CA SER A 49 27.77 27.01 -24.21
C SER A 49 27.93 28.49 -23.81
N PRO A 50 26.83 29.21 -23.48
CA PRO A 50 26.93 30.54 -22.93
C PRO A 50 27.34 30.51 -21.45
N THR A 51 28.33 31.35 -21.13
CA THR A 51 28.84 31.65 -19.78
C THR A 51 27.72 32.11 -18.83
N PRO A 52 27.73 31.69 -17.55
CA PRO A 52 26.74 32.16 -16.56
C PRO A 52 26.96 33.64 -16.22
N ALA A 53 25.89 34.42 -16.28
CA ALA A 53 25.87 35.80 -15.82
C ALA A 53 25.95 35.89 -14.29
N VAL A 54 26.80 36.80 -13.82
CA VAL A 54 26.97 37.21 -12.41
C VAL A 54 25.71 37.94 -11.91
N PRO A 55 25.19 37.65 -10.71
CA PRO A 55 24.07 38.40 -10.15
C PRO A 55 24.54 39.78 -9.63
N SER A 56 23.87 40.84 -10.08
CA SER A 56 23.98 42.20 -9.54
C SER A 56 23.11 42.37 -8.27
N PRO A 57 23.44 43.31 -7.37
CA PRO A 57 22.94 43.35 -6.00
C PRO A 57 21.53 43.92 -5.88
N THR A 58 20.76 43.37 -4.95
CA THR A 58 19.41 43.81 -4.56
C THR A 58 19.46 45.18 -3.84
N PRO A 59 18.53 46.11 -4.12
CA PRO A 59 18.45 47.40 -3.42
C PRO A 59 17.92 47.24 -1.99
N ALA A 60 18.51 48.01 -1.07
CA ALA A 60 18.06 48.15 0.31
C ALA A 60 16.70 48.87 0.40
N VAL A 61 15.82 48.36 1.27
CA VAL A 61 14.55 49.00 1.67
C VAL A 61 14.71 49.56 3.10
N PRO A 62 14.21 50.78 3.38
CA PRO A 62 14.56 51.49 4.61
C PRO A 62 13.76 51.03 5.82
N SER A 63 14.43 51.08 6.97
CA SER A 63 13.93 50.76 8.29
C SER A 63 13.00 51.86 8.82
N SER A 64 11.78 51.50 9.22
CA SER A 64 10.94 52.33 10.08
C SER A 64 10.68 51.57 11.39
N THR A 65 11.32 52.04 12.44
CA THR A 65 11.10 51.68 13.84
C THR A 65 9.70 52.07 14.31
N SER A 66 8.93 51.11 14.82
CA SER A 66 7.79 51.36 15.70
C SER A 66 7.92 50.52 16.97
N ALA A 67 7.75 51.20 18.09
CA ALA A 67 7.99 50.74 19.45
C ALA A 67 7.06 49.60 19.89
N VAL A 68 7.61 48.67 20.65
CA VAL A 68 6.93 47.55 21.32
C VAL A 68 6.46 48.02 22.70
N PRO A 69 5.18 47.83 23.10
CA PRO A 69 4.79 47.89 24.50
C PRO A 69 4.96 46.53 25.19
N SER A 70 5.37 46.60 26.47
CA SER A 70 5.71 45.52 27.40
C SER A 70 4.65 44.41 27.55
N PRO A 71 5.06 43.17 27.93
CA PRO A 71 4.14 42.08 28.20
C PRO A 71 3.60 42.09 29.64
N THR A 72 2.30 41.85 29.75
CA THR A 72 1.56 41.51 30.99
C THR A 72 1.95 40.11 31.49
N PRO A 73 1.91 39.81 32.81
CA PRO A 73 2.46 38.57 33.36
C PRO A 73 1.60 37.34 33.04
N ALA A 74 2.27 36.24 32.66
CA ALA A 74 1.64 34.93 32.50
C ALA A 74 1.26 34.33 33.86
N ILE A 75 0.01 33.89 33.96
CA ILE A 75 -0.50 33.10 35.09
C ILE A 75 0.10 31.69 35.00
N ALA A 76 0.76 31.26 36.08
CA ALA A 76 1.39 29.96 36.21
C ALA A 76 0.36 28.81 36.20
N ALA A 77 0.52 27.86 35.28
CA ALA A 77 -0.14 26.57 35.35
C ALA A 77 0.67 25.62 36.27
N PRO A 78 0.01 24.74 37.05
CA PRO A 78 0.70 23.88 38.02
C PRO A 78 1.52 22.80 37.32
N ILE A 79 2.77 22.68 37.75
CA ILE A 79 3.73 21.64 37.34
C ILE A 79 3.29 20.31 37.96
N LEU A 80 2.85 19.36 37.13
CA LEU A 80 2.72 17.95 37.52
C LEU A 80 4.09 17.25 37.43
N PRO A 81 4.41 16.33 38.36
CA PRO A 81 5.70 15.67 38.40
C PRO A 81 5.89 14.74 37.20
N THR A 82 6.99 14.95 36.49
CA THR A 82 7.50 14.09 35.42
C THR A 82 7.97 12.75 35.99
N ARG A 83 7.11 11.74 35.96
CA ARG A 83 7.55 10.34 35.98
C ARG A 83 8.09 9.99 34.60
N SER A 84 9.38 9.70 34.51
CA SER A 84 9.96 9.01 33.36
C SER A 84 9.20 7.69 33.15
N PRO A 85 8.56 7.47 31.99
CA PRO A 85 7.93 6.19 31.73
C PRO A 85 9.04 5.18 31.45
N THR A 86 9.24 4.25 32.38
CA THR A 86 9.87 2.98 32.03
C THR A 86 9.00 2.38 30.91
N LEU A 87 9.56 2.23 29.70
CA LEU A 87 8.91 1.56 28.57
C LEU A 87 8.60 0.12 29.01
N ALA A 88 7.41 -0.08 29.58
CA ALA A 88 6.87 -1.40 29.78
C ALA A 88 6.77 -2.04 28.40
N ARG A 89 7.54 -3.12 28.20
CA ARG A 89 7.53 -3.91 26.98
C ARG A 89 6.09 -4.34 26.73
N ALA A 90 5.46 -3.77 25.69
CA ALA A 90 4.09 -4.13 25.34
C ALA A 90 4.05 -5.65 25.17
N ALA A 91 3.07 -6.30 25.81
CA ALA A 91 2.86 -7.73 25.63
C ALA A 91 2.69 -8.00 24.13
N LEU A 92 3.44 -8.99 23.61
CA LEU A 92 3.31 -9.40 22.22
C LEU A 92 1.83 -9.72 21.94
N PRO A 93 1.26 -9.24 20.83
CA PRO A 93 -0.13 -9.54 20.49
C PRO A 93 -0.35 -11.04 20.31
N SER A 94 -1.61 -11.44 20.39
CA SER A 94 -2.13 -12.82 20.47
C SER A 94 -1.93 -13.69 19.22
N GLY A 95 -0.70 -13.76 18.69
CA GLY A 95 -0.23 -14.84 17.83
C GLY A 95 0.53 -15.91 18.63
N PRO A 96 0.76 -17.09 18.05
CA PRO A 96 1.69 -18.05 18.65
C PRO A 96 3.05 -17.36 18.83
N ALA A 97 3.61 -17.47 20.03
CA ALA A 97 4.94 -16.95 20.29
C ALA A 97 5.93 -17.61 19.32
N PRO A 98 6.90 -16.84 18.77
CA PRO A 98 7.96 -17.42 17.94
C PRO A 98 8.72 -18.49 18.73
N SER A 99 9.30 -19.46 18.01
CA SER A 99 10.12 -20.49 18.62
C SER A 99 11.19 -19.89 19.54
N PRO A 100 11.45 -20.48 20.73
CA PRO A 100 12.52 -20.02 21.61
C PRO A 100 13.91 -20.14 20.97
N ALA A 101 14.04 -20.93 19.89
CA ALA A 101 15.26 -21.05 19.10
C ALA A 101 15.60 -19.77 18.31
N ILE A 102 14.63 -18.87 18.10
CA ILE A 102 14.87 -17.59 17.41
C ILE A 102 15.59 -16.63 18.38
N PRO A 103 16.76 -16.09 18.01
CA PRO A 103 17.49 -15.17 18.86
C PRO A 103 16.71 -13.85 19.07
N PRO A 104 16.89 -13.19 20.23
CA PRO A 104 16.34 -11.85 20.43
C PRO A 104 16.97 -10.86 19.44
N CYS A 105 16.24 -9.82 19.10
CA CYS A 105 16.76 -8.75 18.25
C CYS A 105 17.91 -8.01 18.92
N PRO A 106 18.83 -7.41 18.14
CA PRO A 106 19.79 -6.45 18.65
C PRO A 106 19.08 -5.35 19.44
N THR A 107 19.70 -4.94 20.55
CA THR A 107 19.20 -3.85 21.42
C THR A 107 19.37 -2.48 20.76
N ASP A 108 20.33 -2.35 19.85
CA ASP A 108 20.51 -1.17 19.01
C ASP A 108 19.55 -1.20 17.82
N PHE A 109 18.55 -0.33 17.85
CA PHE A 109 17.54 -0.17 16.80
C PHE A 109 18.10 0.36 15.48
N THR A 110 19.33 0.86 15.47
CA THR A 110 19.99 1.30 14.24
C THR A 110 20.64 0.14 13.47
N THR A 111 20.84 -0.99 14.15
CA THR A 111 21.33 -2.23 13.52
C THR A 111 20.34 -2.71 12.47
N GLN A 112 20.79 -2.70 11.22
CA GLN A 112 20.00 -3.13 10.08
C GLN A 112 19.87 -4.66 10.10
N LEU A 113 18.66 -5.16 9.86
CA LEU A 113 18.39 -6.58 9.90
C LEU A 113 18.60 -7.24 8.55
N PHE A 114 18.44 -6.50 7.45
CA PHE A 114 18.45 -7.03 6.09
C PHE A 114 19.70 -6.55 5.34
N THR A 115 20.55 -7.49 4.92
CA THR A 115 21.83 -7.19 4.24
C THR A 115 21.83 -7.60 2.77
N VAL A 116 20.85 -8.39 2.32
CA VAL A 116 20.74 -8.91 0.96
C VAL A 116 19.44 -8.44 0.31
N LEU A 117 19.48 -8.11 -0.98
CA LEU A 117 18.25 -7.85 -1.74
C LEU A 117 17.47 -9.15 -1.95
N PRO A 118 16.16 -9.19 -1.63
CA PRO A 118 15.33 -10.36 -1.93
C PRO A 118 15.18 -10.63 -3.42
N LEU A 119 15.16 -9.55 -4.21
CA LEU A 119 15.07 -9.52 -5.66
C LEU A 119 16.02 -8.43 -6.20
N GLU A 120 16.69 -8.73 -7.30
CA GLU A 120 17.49 -7.73 -8.00
C GLU A 120 16.59 -6.68 -8.67
N PRO A 121 17.03 -5.40 -8.76
CA PRO A 121 16.25 -4.30 -9.31
C PRO A 121 15.67 -4.54 -10.71
N GLU A 122 16.31 -5.38 -11.53
CA GLU A 122 15.89 -5.70 -12.89
C GLU A 122 14.70 -6.69 -12.93
N GLN A 123 14.43 -7.38 -11.82
CA GLN A 123 13.38 -8.40 -11.72
C GLN A 123 11.99 -7.83 -11.40
N PHE A 124 11.90 -6.54 -11.10
CA PHE A 124 10.64 -5.90 -10.75
C PHE A 124 10.55 -4.49 -11.35
N LEU A 125 9.33 -4.01 -11.56
CA LEU A 125 9.03 -2.69 -12.11
C LEU A 125 9.23 -1.60 -11.05
N ALA A 126 8.67 -1.81 -9.86
CA ALA A 126 8.72 -0.86 -8.76
C ALA A 126 8.66 -1.56 -7.40
N PHE A 127 9.22 -0.90 -6.38
CA PHE A 127 8.98 -1.23 -4.98
C PHE A 127 7.84 -0.33 -4.46
N ARG A 128 6.68 -0.89 -4.19
CA ARG A 128 5.52 -0.14 -3.69
C ARG A 128 5.75 0.22 -2.22
N PRO A 129 5.70 1.51 -1.85
CA PRO A 129 5.74 1.90 -0.44
C PRO A 129 4.43 1.52 0.28
N LEU A 130 4.42 1.68 1.60
CA LEU A 130 3.20 1.54 2.39
C LEU A 130 2.14 2.55 1.94
N GLY A 131 0.88 2.22 2.20
CA GLY A 131 -0.26 3.11 2.02
C GLY A 131 -1.01 2.94 0.70
N PHE A 132 -0.64 1.93 -0.09
CA PHE A 132 -1.35 1.53 -1.31
C PHE A 132 -2.84 1.26 -1.05
N MET A 133 -3.72 1.71 -1.95
CA MET A 133 -5.16 1.41 -1.89
C MET A 133 -5.63 0.86 -3.24
N ALA A 134 -6.49 -0.16 -3.18
CA ALA A 134 -7.04 -0.88 -4.32
C ALA A 134 -8.33 -1.62 -3.91
N PRO A 135 -9.47 -0.92 -3.85
CA PRO A 135 -10.77 -1.56 -3.67
C PRO A 135 -11.00 -2.71 -4.66
N PRO A 136 -11.67 -3.80 -4.24
CA PRO A 136 -12.33 -3.96 -2.93
C PRO A 136 -11.44 -4.51 -1.80
N ILE A 137 -10.17 -4.84 -2.08
CA ILE A 137 -9.32 -5.61 -1.14
C ILE A 137 -8.51 -4.68 -0.23
N HIS A 138 -7.86 -3.68 -0.82
CA HIS A 138 -7.09 -2.68 -0.10
C HIS A 138 -7.90 -1.39 0.05
N MET A 139 -8.95 -1.47 0.88
CA MET A 139 -9.83 -0.34 1.19
C MET A 139 -9.16 0.74 2.03
N PHE A 140 -8.18 0.34 2.85
CA PHE A 140 -7.38 1.22 3.68
C PHE A 140 -5.94 1.23 3.17
N PRO A 141 -5.15 2.26 3.52
CA PRO A 141 -3.74 2.33 3.16
C PRO A 141 -3.01 1.04 3.57
N ALA A 142 -2.46 0.31 2.60
CA ALA A 142 -1.93 -1.02 2.82
C ALA A 142 -0.75 -1.01 3.81
N LYS A 143 -0.78 -1.97 4.72
CA LYS A 143 0.20 -2.17 5.81
C LYS A 143 1.48 -2.88 5.37
N HIS A 144 1.65 -3.16 4.08
CA HIS A 144 2.82 -3.82 3.53
C HIS A 144 3.31 -3.12 2.27
N SER A 145 4.61 -3.26 2.03
CA SER A 145 5.20 -2.93 0.74
C SER A 145 5.06 -4.13 -0.19
N ALA A 146 5.44 -3.95 -1.45
CA ALA A 146 5.44 -5.06 -2.39
C ALA A 146 6.32 -4.76 -3.61
N PHE A 147 6.87 -5.81 -4.20
CA PHE A 147 7.51 -5.75 -5.50
C PHE A 147 6.44 -5.85 -6.58
N SER A 148 6.22 -4.77 -7.34
CA SER A 148 5.39 -4.83 -8.56
C SER A 148 6.22 -5.40 -9.70
N MET A 149 5.79 -6.51 -10.28
CA MET A 149 6.63 -7.31 -11.19
C MET A 149 5.99 -7.53 -12.55
N THR A 150 4.66 -7.62 -12.64
CA THR A 150 3.94 -7.95 -13.87
C THR A 150 3.12 -6.76 -14.34
N ARG A 151 3.19 -6.43 -15.64
CA ARG A 151 2.32 -5.37 -16.20
C ARG A 151 0.89 -5.89 -16.40
N PRO A 152 -0.11 -4.99 -16.46
CA PRO A 152 -1.48 -5.38 -16.79
C PRO A 152 -1.52 -6.08 -18.15
N GLY A 153 -2.18 -7.25 -18.20
CA GLY A 153 -2.29 -8.07 -19.42
C GLY A 153 -1.12 -9.02 -19.68
N GLU A 154 -0.01 -8.90 -18.95
CA GLU A 154 1.10 -9.85 -19.01
C GLU A 154 0.87 -11.03 -18.06
N ARG A 155 1.49 -12.18 -18.37
CA ARG A 155 1.49 -13.34 -17.47
C ARG A 155 2.60 -13.17 -16.42
N PRO A 156 2.33 -13.49 -15.13
CA PRO A 156 3.37 -13.54 -14.11
C PRO A 156 4.52 -14.48 -14.51
N VAL A 157 5.76 -14.02 -14.31
CA VAL A 157 6.97 -14.82 -14.52
C VAL A 157 7.66 -14.98 -13.17
N PRO A 158 7.55 -16.17 -12.53
CA PRO A 158 8.20 -16.39 -11.25
C PRO A 158 9.73 -16.34 -11.35
N VAL A 159 10.35 -15.67 -10.39
CA VAL A 159 11.80 -15.63 -10.18
C VAL A 159 12.15 -16.12 -8.78
N PRO A 160 13.40 -16.57 -8.54
CA PRO A 160 13.86 -16.96 -7.22
C PRO A 160 13.79 -15.78 -6.23
N LEU A 161 13.17 -15.99 -5.08
CA LEU A 161 13.13 -15.05 -3.96
C LEU A 161 14.16 -15.45 -2.90
N ARG A 162 15.05 -14.50 -2.57
CA ARG A 162 16.14 -14.71 -1.61
C ARG A 162 15.79 -14.18 -0.22
N ALA A 163 16.30 -14.85 0.80
CA ALA A 163 16.24 -14.36 2.17
C ALA A 163 17.07 -13.07 2.31
N PRO A 164 16.52 -11.95 2.81
CA PRO A 164 17.29 -10.71 2.98
C PRO A 164 18.32 -10.76 4.11
N ALA A 165 18.24 -11.78 4.97
CA ALA A 165 19.06 -11.98 6.15
C ALA A 165 19.04 -13.47 6.53
N GLU A 166 19.85 -13.84 7.53
CA GLU A 166 19.54 -15.05 8.29
C GLU A 166 18.19 -14.87 8.98
N MET A 167 17.31 -15.85 8.81
CA MET A 167 15.97 -15.80 9.39
C MET A 167 15.42 -17.21 9.65
N TRP A 168 14.40 -17.29 10.49
CA TRP A 168 13.71 -18.52 10.82
C TRP A 168 12.31 -18.49 10.22
N ILE A 169 12.00 -19.48 9.38
CA ILE A 169 10.66 -19.71 8.86
C ILE A 169 9.86 -20.42 9.95
N GLU A 170 8.86 -19.73 10.47
CA GLU A 170 8.00 -20.24 11.54
C GLU A 170 6.66 -20.74 11.04
N GLU A 171 6.18 -20.18 9.95
CA GLU A 171 4.82 -20.39 9.51
C GLU A 171 4.70 -20.30 7.99
N ILE A 172 4.02 -21.27 7.39
CA ILE A 172 3.74 -21.35 5.96
C ILE A 172 2.24 -21.50 5.78
N TRP A 173 1.69 -20.65 4.93
CA TRP A 173 0.30 -20.71 4.48
C TRP A 173 0.30 -21.12 3.03
N GLU A 174 -0.62 -22.00 2.69
CA GLU A 174 -0.94 -22.37 1.32
C GLU A 174 -2.40 -22.01 1.06
N ALA A 175 -2.66 -21.22 0.02
CA ALA A 175 -4.01 -21.07 -0.51
C ALA A 175 -4.13 -21.88 -1.80
N SER A 176 -5.13 -22.74 -1.88
CA SER A 176 -5.48 -23.54 -3.05
C SER A 176 -6.87 -23.16 -3.55
N PHE A 177 -7.06 -23.23 -4.86
CA PHE A 177 -8.30 -22.78 -5.50
C PHE A 177 -9.00 -23.97 -6.15
N SER A 178 -10.32 -24.06 -6.03
CA SER A 178 -11.12 -25.10 -6.70
C SER A 178 -11.02 -25.05 -8.22
N THR A 179 -10.60 -23.91 -8.77
CA THR A 179 -10.32 -23.69 -10.19
C THR A 179 -8.92 -24.14 -10.61
N GLY A 180 -8.12 -24.66 -9.66
CA GLY A 180 -6.73 -25.05 -9.85
C GLY A 180 -5.73 -23.96 -9.45
N GLY A 181 -4.50 -24.40 -9.18
CA GLY A 181 -3.42 -23.54 -8.70
C GLY A 181 -3.34 -23.45 -7.17
N ALA A 182 -2.18 -23.05 -6.70
CA ALA A 182 -1.94 -22.73 -5.30
C ALA A 182 -0.91 -21.62 -5.19
N ASN A 183 -0.94 -20.90 -4.08
CA ASN A 183 0.10 -19.95 -3.71
C ASN A 183 0.46 -20.08 -2.24
N TYR A 184 1.56 -19.45 -1.88
CA TYR A 184 2.11 -19.52 -0.54
C TYR A 184 2.30 -18.13 0.04
N GLN A 185 2.11 -18.07 1.36
CA GLN A 185 2.60 -16.98 2.19
C GLN A 185 3.53 -17.55 3.25
N VAL A 186 4.73 -17.00 3.35
CA VAL A 186 5.76 -17.47 4.28
C VAL A 186 6.01 -16.40 5.33
N PHE A 187 5.97 -16.78 6.60
CA PHE A 187 6.27 -15.92 7.74
C PHE A 187 7.61 -16.31 8.34
N THR A 188 8.45 -15.30 8.49
CA THR A 188 9.84 -15.41 8.90
C THR A 188 10.13 -14.46 10.05
N TYR A 189 11.16 -14.76 10.81
CA TYR A 189 11.66 -13.92 11.88
C TYR A 189 13.17 -13.76 11.70
N PRO A 190 13.71 -12.58 11.35
CA PRO A 190 15.15 -12.33 11.45
C PRO A 190 15.62 -12.29 12.92
N CYS A 191 14.70 -11.99 13.83
CA CYS A 191 14.89 -12.04 15.27
C CYS A 191 13.51 -12.07 15.96
N ARG A 192 13.48 -12.38 17.26
CA ARG A 192 12.25 -12.76 17.99
C ARG A 192 11.15 -11.69 17.99
N GLU A 193 11.52 -10.42 17.98
CA GLU A 193 10.58 -9.29 18.08
C GLU A 193 10.18 -8.71 16.72
N VAL A 194 10.75 -9.21 15.61
CA VAL A 194 10.45 -8.75 14.25
C VAL A 194 9.92 -9.91 13.42
N ARG A 195 8.68 -9.77 12.95
CA ARG A 195 8.01 -10.74 12.07
C ARG A 195 7.94 -10.17 10.67
N VAL A 196 8.32 -10.96 9.67
CA VAL A 196 8.28 -10.60 8.26
C VAL A 196 7.42 -11.60 7.52
N TYR A 197 6.55 -11.14 6.62
CA TYR A 197 5.80 -12.02 5.75
C TYR A 197 6.06 -11.74 4.28
N TRP A 198 6.03 -12.82 3.50
CA TRP A 198 6.21 -12.85 2.06
C TRP A 198 4.95 -13.45 1.43
N GLY A 199 4.14 -12.63 0.79
CA GLY A 199 2.89 -13.07 0.13
C GLY A 199 3.09 -13.33 -1.36
N HIS A 200 2.11 -13.97 -1.99
CA HIS A 200 2.08 -14.16 -3.45
C HIS A 200 3.26 -14.97 -4.02
N LEU A 201 3.72 -15.97 -3.27
CA LEU A 201 4.70 -16.93 -3.75
C LEU A 201 4.00 -18.01 -4.57
N SER A 202 4.49 -18.28 -5.78
CA SER A 202 4.00 -19.37 -6.63
C SER A 202 4.57 -20.73 -6.19
N ALA A 203 5.72 -20.73 -5.52
CA ALA A 203 6.33 -21.93 -4.96
C ALA A 203 7.22 -21.62 -3.75
N ILE A 204 7.44 -22.63 -2.92
CA ILE A 204 8.42 -22.64 -1.84
C ILE A 204 9.49 -23.72 -2.13
N ALA A 205 10.70 -23.54 -1.60
CA ALA A 205 11.80 -24.50 -1.77
C ALA A 205 11.42 -25.90 -1.26
N ASP A 206 11.98 -26.95 -1.86
CA ASP A 206 11.60 -28.36 -1.57
C ASP A 206 11.75 -28.73 -0.10
N ARG A 207 12.80 -28.24 0.57
CA ARG A 207 13.00 -28.42 2.02
C ARG A 207 11.83 -27.85 2.83
N LEU A 208 11.28 -26.71 2.43
CA LEU A 208 10.14 -26.08 3.11
C LEU A 208 8.83 -26.77 2.76
N ARG A 209 8.69 -27.26 1.53
CA ARG A 209 7.54 -28.07 1.11
C ARG A 209 7.48 -29.38 1.89
N ALA A 210 8.60 -30.12 1.96
CA ALA A 210 8.71 -31.33 2.77
C ALA A 210 8.47 -31.01 4.26
N ALA A 211 9.10 -29.92 4.73
CA ALA A 211 8.72 -29.12 5.89
C ALA A 211 7.22 -29.19 6.15
N TYR A 212 6.48 -28.43 5.36
CA TYR A 212 5.05 -28.21 5.41
C TYR A 212 4.23 -29.51 5.38
N GLN A 213 4.59 -30.47 4.52
CA GLN A 213 3.87 -31.72 4.34
C GLN A 213 4.09 -32.75 5.46
N ALA A 214 5.17 -32.63 6.24
CA ALA A 214 5.49 -33.58 7.30
C ALA A 214 4.55 -33.52 8.53
N GLY A 215 3.55 -32.64 8.54
CA GLY A 215 2.56 -32.58 9.62
C GLY A 215 1.26 -31.96 9.14
N SER A 216 0.23 -32.03 9.97
CA SER A 216 -1.12 -31.64 9.58
C SER A 216 -1.32 -30.12 9.66
N PRO A 217 -1.55 -29.41 8.55
CA PRO A 217 -1.91 -28.00 8.58
C PRO A 217 -3.34 -27.82 9.11
N THR A 218 -3.62 -26.64 9.68
CA THR A 218 -4.98 -26.20 10.01
C THR A 218 -5.57 -25.50 8.81
N CYS A 219 -6.69 -25.99 8.29
CA CYS A 219 -7.30 -25.47 7.07
C CYS A 219 -8.67 -24.86 7.30
N ASN A 220 -9.01 -23.88 6.47
CA ASN A 220 -10.34 -23.30 6.36
C ASN A 220 -10.67 -23.05 4.88
N SER A 221 -11.94 -23.12 4.51
CA SER A 221 -12.38 -22.84 3.15
C SER A 221 -13.46 -21.76 3.14
N PHE A 222 -13.46 -20.93 2.10
CA PHE A 222 -14.47 -19.89 1.87
C PHE A 222 -14.71 -19.72 0.35
N SER A 223 -15.86 -19.15 0.00
CA SER A 223 -16.21 -18.87 -1.40
C SER A 223 -15.77 -17.47 -1.80
N GLU A 224 -15.09 -17.36 -2.93
CA GLU A 224 -14.71 -16.10 -3.56
C GLU A 224 -15.23 -16.09 -5.00
N GLY A 225 -16.35 -15.40 -5.22
CA GLY A 225 -17.07 -15.44 -6.49
C GLY A 225 -17.53 -16.87 -6.83
N ARG A 226 -16.96 -17.44 -7.90
CA ARG A 226 -17.24 -18.82 -8.35
C ARG A 226 -16.20 -19.85 -7.89
N ALA A 227 -15.12 -19.41 -7.24
CA ALA A 227 -14.08 -20.29 -6.73
C ALA A 227 -14.30 -20.56 -5.24
N THR A 228 -13.96 -21.76 -4.79
CA THR A 228 -13.70 -22.04 -3.37
C THR A 228 -12.21 -21.90 -3.14
N VAL A 229 -11.84 -21.08 -2.17
CA VAL A 229 -10.46 -20.91 -1.71
C VAL A 229 -10.30 -21.71 -0.43
N THR A 230 -9.32 -22.61 -0.38
CA THR A 230 -8.93 -23.33 0.82
C THR A 230 -7.57 -22.85 1.26
N THR A 231 -7.50 -22.26 2.45
CA THR A 231 -6.24 -21.83 3.05
C THR A 231 -5.86 -22.77 4.17
N CYS A 232 -4.64 -23.28 4.11
CA CYS A 232 -4.05 -24.20 5.08
C CYS A 232 -2.81 -23.54 5.69
N ARG A 233 -2.69 -23.61 7.01
CA ARG A 233 -1.60 -23.02 7.79
C ARG A 233 -0.85 -24.09 8.56
N ARG A 234 0.48 -24.06 8.49
CA ARG A 234 1.37 -24.78 9.41
C ARG A 234 2.28 -23.79 10.13
N SER A 235 2.43 -23.97 11.44
CA SER A 235 3.23 -23.08 12.31
C SER A 235 4.19 -23.91 13.17
N GLY A 236 5.13 -23.24 13.86
CA GLY A 236 6.11 -23.90 14.73
C GLY A 236 7.19 -24.66 13.97
N LEU A 237 7.53 -24.16 12.77
CA LEU A 237 8.51 -24.80 11.88
C LEU A 237 9.95 -24.59 12.36
N GLY A 238 10.29 -23.39 12.83
CA GLY A 238 11.64 -23.03 13.28
C GLY A 238 12.76 -23.31 12.28
N LEU A 239 12.49 -23.28 10.97
CA LEU A 239 13.47 -23.67 9.95
C LEU A 239 14.42 -22.51 9.63
N PRO A 240 15.73 -22.63 9.88
CA PRO A 240 16.68 -21.58 9.52
C PRO A 240 16.92 -21.55 8.01
N VAL A 241 17.00 -20.33 7.48
CA VAL A 241 17.48 -20.03 6.12
C VAL A 241 18.57 -18.96 6.20
N ALA A 242 19.64 -19.15 5.43
CA ALA A 242 20.78 -18.23 5.42
C ALA A 242 20.47 -16.98 4.59
N ALA A 243 21.16 -15.87 4.87
CA ALA A 243 21.08 -14.67 4.03
C ALA A 243 21.45 -15.01 2.57
N GLY A 244 20.61 -14.59 1.62
CA GLY A 244 20.78 -14.86 0.19
C GLY A 244 20.29 -16.24 -0.28
N GLU A 245 19.92 -17.14 0.64
CA GLU A 245 19.33 -18.44 0.32
C GLU A 245 17.98 -18.25 -0.39
N VAL A 246 17.75 -19.00 -1.48
CA VAL A 246 16.46 -19.02 -2.15
C VAL A 246 15.50 -19.88 -1.34
N PHE A 247 14.42 -19.30 -0.85
CA PHE A 247 13.41 -20.00 -0.06
C PHE A 247 12.07 -20.13 -0.78
N GLY A 248 11.88 -19.42 -1.89
CA GLY A 248 10.67 -19.49 -2.69
C GLY A 248 10.83 -18.90 -4.08
N HIS A 249 9.74 -18.94 -4.84
CA HIS A 249 9.61 -18.31 -6.15
C HIS A 249 8.31 -17.53 -6.21
N GLY A 250 8.32 -16.42 -6.92
CA GLY A 250 7.13 -15.61 -7.17
C GLY A 250 7.39 -14.58 -8.26
N PRO A 251 6.34 -13.90 -8.74
CA PRO A 251 5.01 -13.88 -8.15
C PRO A 251 4.07 -14.95 -8.73
N ASP A 252 3.02 -15.32 -7.97
CA ASP A 252 1.86 -16.04 -8.51
C ASP A 252 0.86 -15.09 -9.22
N THR A 253 0.91 -13.80 -8.88
CA THR A 253 0.07 -12.73 -9.40
C THR A 253 0.93 -11.55 -9.88
N ALA A 254 0.51 -10.30 -9.68
CA ALA A 254 1.19 -9.12 -10.23
C ALA A 254 2.48 -8.73 -9.48
N GLY A 255 2.75 -9.33 -8.32
CA GLY A 255 3.86 -8.96 -7.47
C GLY A 255 4.01 -9.83 -6.23
N ILE A 256 5.02 -9.54 -5.42
CA ILE A 256 5.29 -10.21 -4.14
C ILE A 256 5.10 -9.20 -3.02
N ASP A 257 4.30 -9.54 -2.03
CA ASP A 257 4.10 -8.70 -0.84
C ASP A 257 5.23 -8.89 0.16
N LEU A 258 5.66 -7.78 0.76
CA LEU A 258 6.65 -7.73 1.83
C LEU A 258 6.11 -6.89 2.99
N GLY A 259 5.62 -7.56 4.03
CA GLY A 259 5.21 -6.92 5.27
C GLY A 259 6.22 -7.14 6.38
N VAL A 260 6.58 -6.07 7.08
CA VAL A 260 7.43 -6.12 8.28
C VAL A 260 6.63 -5.63 9.47
N ILE A 261 6.66 -6.39 10.55
CA ILE A 261 6.00 -6.10 11.83
C ILE A 261 7.10 -6.07 12.90
N ASP A 262 7.27 -4.95 13.59
CA ASP A 262 8.29 -4.79 14.63
C ASP A 262 7.67 -4.37 15.96
N PHE A 263 7.62 -5.31 16.89
CA PHE A 263 7.03 -5.11 18.22
C PHE A 263 7.91 -4.29 19.16
N ARG A 264 9.14 -3.97 18.75
CA ARG A 264 10.02 -3.09 19.52
C ARG A 264 9.66 -1.61 19.31
N ARG A 265 8.89 -1.29 18.26
CA ARG A 265 8.44 0.06 17.94
C ARG A 265 7.20 0.45 18.74
N PRO A 266 6.97 1.75 18.97
CA PRO A 266 5.66 2.23 19.39
C PRO A 266 4.59 1.85 18.36
N PRO A 267 3.38 1.45 18.78
CA PRO A 267 2.28 1.19 17.86
C PRO A 267 1.88 2.46 17.11
N ALA A 268 1.45 2.30 15.86
CA ALA A 268 0.84 3.34 15.06
C ALA A 268 -0.38 3.95 15.78
N ARG A 269 -0.58 5.25 15.59
CA ARG A 269 -1.60 6.04 16.30
C ARG A 269 -2.91 6.09 15.54
N PHE A 270 -3.49 4.93 15.26
CA PHE A 270 -4.87 4.87 14.78
C PHE A 270 -5.81 5.52 15.79
N VAL A 271 -6.83 6.20 15.31
CA VAL A 271 -7.76 6.91 16.20
C VAL A 271 -8.65 5.95 16.98
N ARG A 272 -8.92 4.76 16.42
CA ARG A 272 -9.59 3.65 17.12
C ARG A 272 -8.79 2.36 17.01
N PRO A 273 -7.77 2.16 17.86
CA PRO A 273 -6.89 0.99 17.79
C PRO A 273 -7.64 -0.34 18.00
N GLU A 274 -8.80 -0.30 18.65
CA GLU A 274 -9.61 -1.48 19.00
C GLU A 274 -10.23 -2.18 17.79
N HIS A 275 -10.30 -1.50 16.64
CA HIS A 275 -10.74 -2.11 15.39
C HIS A 275 -9.70 -2.99 14.73
N TYR A 276 -8.47 -2.95 15.22
CA TYR A 276 -7.35 -3.64 14.61
C TYR A 276 -6.97 -4.91 15.37
N ASP A 277 -6.42 -5.87 14.63
CA ASP A 277 -5.71 -6.97 15.26
C ASP A 277 -4.43 -6.46 15.96
N GLY A 278 -3.84 -7.30 16.80
CA GLY A 278 -2.69 -6.88 17.58
C GLY A 278 -1.41 -6.65 16.75
N PHE A 279 -1.35 -7.11 15.50
CA PHE A 279 -0.20 -6.89 14.60
C PHE A 279 -0.28 -5.56 13.85
N TYR A 280 -1.49 -5.15 13.47
CA TYR A 280 -1.73 -4.02 12.56
C TYR A 280 -1.01 -2.71 12.96
N PRO A 281 -0.98 -2.32 14.25
CA PRO A 281 -0.30 -1.10 14.64
C PRO A 281 1.23 -1.17 14.53
N TYR A 282 1.82 -2.36 14.41
CA TYR A 282 3.27 -2.55 14.44
C TYR A 282 3.88 -2.74 13.05
N TYR A 283 3.09 -2.60 11.98
CA TYR A 283 3.64 -2.62 10.63
C TYR A 283 4.59 -1.46 10.39
N ALA A 284 5.65 -1.74 9.64
CA ALA A 284 6.73 -0.82 9.35
C ALA A 284 7.15 -0.91 7.89
N SER A 285 7.76 0.16 7.38
CA SER A 285 8.33 0.11 6.04
C SER A 285 9.54 -0.82 6.03
N PRO A 286 9.61 -1.81 5.10
CA PRO A 286 10.78 -2.68 5.01
C PRO A 286 12.07 -1.92 4.70
N LEU A 287 12.01 -0.76 4.03
CA LEU A 287 13.18 0.08 3.72
C LEU A 287 13.97 0.48 4.96
N GLU A 288 13.31 0.59 6.12
CA GLU A 288 13.96 1.01 7.37
C GLU A 288 14.87 -0.07 7.98
N TYR A 289 14.78 -1.31 7.48
CA TYR A 289 15.53 -2.46 8.01
C TYR A 289 16.65 -2.94 7.08
N PHE A 290 16.73 -2.39 5.86
CA PHE A 290 17.79 -2.70 4.92
C PHE A 290 19.06 -1.89 5.20
N ALA A 291 20.19 -2.59 5.12
CA ALA A 291 21.53 -2.01 5.09
C ALA A 291 21.63 -0.91 4.01
N PRO A 292 22.55 0.06 4.15
CA PRO A 292 22.57 1.26 3.31
C PRO A 292 22.52 0.99 1.80
N ASP A 293 23.28 0.02 1.30
CA ASP A 293 23.31 -0.33 -0.12
C ASP A 293 21.99 -0.93 -0.65
N PRO A 294 21.48 -2.08 -0.13
CA PRO A 294 20.21 -2.62 -0.59
C PRO A 294 19.04 -1.64 -0.39
N ARG A 295 19.07 -0.86 0.69
CA ARG A 295 18.08 0.20 0.93
C ARG A 295 18.09 1.26 -0.17
N ALA A 296 19.27 1.74 -0.58
CA ALA A 296 19.39 2.75 -1.63
C ALA A 296 18.87 2.22 -2.97
N ARG A 297 19.18 0.96 -3.31
CA ARG A 297 18.71 0.29 -4.52
C ARG A 297 17.19 0.13 -4.54
N LEU A 298 16.57 -0.27 -3.43
CA LEU A 298 15.10 -0.35 -3.30
C LEU A 298 14.44 1.03 -3.31
N ALA A 299 15.00 2.00 -2.57
CA ALA A 299 14.51 3.36 -2.51
C ALA A 299 14.48 4.03 -3.89
N ALA A 300 15.50 3.80 -4.72
CA ALA A 300 15.55 4.31 -6.09
C ALA A 300 14.41 3.80 -7.00
N LYS A 301 13.86 2.62 -6.70
CA LYS A 301 12.68 2.06 -7.39
C LYS A 301 11.39 2.21 -6.60
N THR A 302 11.41 2.94 -5.48
CA THR A 302 10.22 3.10 -4.64
C THR A 302 9.26 4.11 -5.26
N GLY A 303 8.03 3.72 -5.57
CA GLY A 303 7.12 4.60 -6.31
C GLY A 303 5.87 3.92 -6.87
N ASN A 304 5.40 4.45 -8.01
CA ASN A 304 4.19 3.99 -8.68
C ASN A 304 4.35 2.56 -9.18
N ILE A 305 3.23 1.85 -9.33
CA ILE A 305 3.25 0.39 -9.59
C ILE A 305 3.91 -0.02 -10.91
N PHE A 306 4.17 0.92 -11.83
CA PHE A 306 4.80 0.68 -13.13
C PHE A 306 6.24 1.20 -13.24
N GLY A 307 6.80 1.75 -12.16
CA GLY A 307 8.18 2.27 -12.14
C GLY A 307 8.41 3.55 -12.97
N GLN A 308 7.33 4.24 -13.34
CA GLN A 308 7.35 5.48 -14.12
C GLN A 308 7.52 6.73 -13.26
N ARG A 309 7.12 6.67 -11.99
CA ARG A 309 7.22 7.78 -11.04
C ARG A 309 7.77 7.26 -9.72
N THR A 310 8.88 7.83 -9.28
CA THR A 310 9.44 7.56 -7.95
C THR A 310 8.75 8.41 -6.89
N ARG A 311 8.66 7.89 -5.67
CA ARG A 311 8.20 8.65 -4.51
C ARG A 311 9.36 9.45 -3.94
N THR A 312 9.18 10.76 -3.82
CA THR A 312 10.16 11.67 -3.22
C THR A 312 9.72 12.20 -1.85
N ALA A 313 8.44 12.06 -1.51
CA ALA A 313 7.89 12.56 -0.26
C ALA A 313 8.29 11.68 0.94
N ASN A 314 8.70 12.31 2.03
CA ASN A 314 9.06 11.61 3.27
C ASN A 314 7.83 11.11 4.06
N PRO A 315 7.91 9.92 4.68
CA PRO A 315 8.96 8.91 4.49
C PRO A 315 8.86 8.27 3.09
N VAL A 316 10.00 8.01 2.45
CA VAL A 316 10.06 7.34 1.13
C VAL A 316 9.38 5.97 1.18
N GLY A 317 9.45 5.28 2.32
CA GLY A 317 8.79 4.00 2.56
C GLY A 317 7.27 4.06 2.69
N GLY A 318 6.66 5.25 2.68
CA GLY A 318 5.21 5.45 2.85
C GLY A 318 4.73 5.27 4.29
N LYS A 319 3.40 5.37 4.47
CA LYS A 319 2.72 5.17 5.76
C LYS A 319 1.38 4.47 5.54
N HIS A 320 1.02 3.56 6.44
CA HIS A 320 -0.30 2.92 6.47
C HIS A 320 -1.26 3.57 7.49
N ASP A 321 -0.72 4.33 8.44
CA ASP A 321 -1.45 5.04 9.49
C ASP A 321 -1.70 6.50 9.10
N GLN A 322 -2.73 6.73 8.27
CA GLN A 322 -3.07 8.07 7.78
C GLN A 322 -4.22 8.74 8.54
N ASP A 323 -4.63 8.17 9.67
CA ASP A 323 -5.67 8.74 10.53
C ASP A 323 -5.23 10.09 11.12
N VAL A 324 -6.12 11.08 11.09
CA VAL A 324 -5.96 12.34 11.81
C VAL A 324 -7.13 12.52 12.77
N ALA A 325 -6.83 12.58 14.06
CA ALA A 325 -7.83 12.72 15.12
C ALA A 325 -8.66 14.00 14.97
N GLY A 326 -9.98 13.89 15.14
CA GLY A 326 -10.92 15.01 15.04
C GLY A 326 -11.20 15.49 13.61
N THR A 327 -10.82 14.71 12.59
CA THR A 327 -11.03 15.05 11.18
C THR A 327 -11.56 13.85 10.38
N ALA A 328 -11.94 14.07 9.12
CA ALA A 328 -12.37 12.98 8.24
C ALA A 328 -11.22 12.09 7.74
N ALA A 329 -9.95 12.52 7.79
CA ALA A 329 -8.83 11.74 7.26
C ALA A 329 -8.60 10.45 8.07
N GLY A 330 -8.60 9.30 7.40
CA GLY A 330 -8.35 7.99 8.00
C GLY A 330 -9.23 6.86 7.47
N ASN A 331 -9.26 5.79 8.25
CA ASN A 331 -10.03 4.58 7.97
C ASN A 331 -11.43 4.65 8.59
N TRP A 332 -12.45 4.32 7.79
CA TRP A 332 -13.85 4.31 8.21
C TRP A 332 -14.47 2.96 7.91
N PHE A 333 -14.91 2.27 8.95
CA PHE A 333 -15.47 0.93 8.90
C PHE A 333 -16.98 0.98 8.69
N ALA A 334 -17.53 -0.07 8.08
CA ALA A 334 -18.96 -0.28 8.16
C ALA A 334 -19.37 -0.54 9.62
N PRO A 335 -20.54 -0.05 10.08
CA PRO A 335 -21.03 -0.30 11.44
C PRO A 335 -20.94 -1.78 11.82
N GLY A 336 -20.33 -2.05 12.98
CA GLY A 336 -20.16 -3.40 13.51
C GLY A 336 -19.11 -4.27 12.78
N VAL A 337 -18.35 -3.75 11.83
CA VAL A 337 -17.25 -4.43 11.14
C VAL A 337 -15.91 -3.93 11.66
N ASP A 338 -14.96 -4.83 11.88
CA ASP A 338 -13.58 -4.51 12.26
C ASP A 338 -12.61 -5.59 11.76
N TYR A 339 -11.30 -5.32 11.80
CA TYR A 339 -10.27 -6.27 11.37
C TYR A 339 -10.10 -7.48 12.28
N ARG A 340 -10.60 -7.41 13.52
CA ARG A 340 -10.53 -8.52 14.48
C ARG A 340 -11.55 -9.60 14.16
N ARG A 341 -12.64 -9.23 13.49
CA ARG A 341 -13.78 -10.09 13.16
C ARG A 341 -13.90 -10.40 11.68
N SER A 342 -13.42 -9.50 10.81
CA SER A 342 -13.50 -9.67 9.36
C SER A 342 -12.27 -9.11 8.67
N THR A 343 -11.86 -9.77 7.59
CA THR A 343 -10.89 -9.23 6.63
C THR A 343 -11.56 -8.73 5.36
N ASP A 344 -12.85 -9.02 5.16
CA ASP A 344 -13.67 -8.43 4.12
C ASP A 344 -14.03 -7.00 4.53
N MET A 345 -13.32 -6.05 3.93
CA MET A 345 -13.52 -4.62 4.11
C MET A 345 -14.31 -4.01 2.95
N SER A 346 -14.94 -4.79 2.07
CA SER A 346 -15.61 -4.27 0.86
C SER A 346 -16.71 -3.22 1.12
N GLY A 347 -17.22 -3.15 2.36
CA GLY A 347 -18.16 -2.12 2.81
C GLY A 347 -17.53 -0.90 3.51
N ALA A 348 -16.20 -0.81 3.57
CA ALA A 348 -15.49 0.28 4.25
C ALA A 348 -15.27 1.50 3.34
N LEU A 349 -14.69 2.56 3.92
CA LEU A 349 -14.31 3.80 3.26
C LEU A 349 -12.92 4.25 3.75
N GLY A 350 -11.97 4.40 2.83
CA GLY A 350 -10.67 4.99 3.10
C GLY A 350 -10.61 6.43 2.63
N LEU A 351 -10.25 7.36 3.51
CA LEU A 351 -10.06 8.78 3.20
C LEU A 351 -8.60 9.16 3.50
N ALA A 352 -7.73 9.01 2.51
CA ALA A 352 -6.29 9.08 2.70
C ALA A 352 -5.61 9.77 1.51
N SER A 353 -4.29 9.94 1.56
CA SER A 353 -3.51 10.45 0.43
C SER A 353 -2.96 9.32 -0.43
N ASP A 354 -2.66 9.63 -1.69
CA ASP A 354 -1.96 8.70 -2.59
C ASP A 354 -0.58 8.31 -2.04
N PHE A 355 -0.23 7.03 -2.23
CA PHE A 355 0.96 6.42 -1.65
C PHE A 355 2.27 6.82 -2.36
N VAL A 356 2.21 7.48 -3.52
CA VAL A 356 3.38 8.06 -4.21
C VAL A 356 3.40 9.58 -4.06
N ASP A 357 2.24 10.22 -4.19
CA ASP A 357 2.09 11.67 -4.07
C ASP A 357 1.13 12.06 -2.94
N PRO A 358 1.62 12.33 -1.72
CA PRO A 358 0.78 12.64 -0.57
C PRO A 358 -0.09 13.90 -0.72
N ALA A 359 0.22 14.77 -1.70
CA ALA A 359 -0.58 15.96 -1.97
C ALA A 359 -1.91 15.63 -2.68
N GLN A 360 -2.06 14.43 -3.24
CA GLN A 360 -3.29 13.99 -3.90
C GLN A 360 -4.20 13.23 -2.91
N PRO A 361 -5.36 13.80 -2.52
CA PRO A 361 -6.34 13.06 -1.73
C PRO A 361 -7.01 11.97 -2.57
N ILE A 362 -7.26 10.82 -1.93
CA ILE A 362 -7.89 9.64 -2.50
C ILE A 362 -9.04 9.19 -1.60
N ILE A 363 -10.20 8.98 -2.21
CA ILE A 363 -11.33 8.26 -1.61
C ILE A 363 -11.27 6.82 -2.12
N ALA A 364 -11.05 5.86 -1.24
CA ALA A 364 -11.24 4.45 -1.51
C ALA A 364 -12.64 4.04 -1.05
N MET A 365 -13.56 3.81 -1.99
CA MET A 365 -14.97 3.57 -1.70
C MET A 365 -15.37 2.12 -1.91
N GLY A 366 -16.00 1.55 -0.90
CA GLY A 366 -16.60 0.23 -0.93
C GLY A 366 -17.93 0.19 -1.68
N ASN A 367 -18.72 -0.84 -1.45
CA ASN A 367 -20.01 -1.09 -2.12
C ASN A 367 -21.24 -0.56 -1.37
N ARG A 368 -21.05 0.25 -0.33
CA ARG A 368 -22.13 0.65 0.60
C ARG A 368 -22.85 1.95 0.25
N VAL A 369 -22.21 2.86 -0.51
CA VAL A 369 -22.79 4.15 -0.87
C VAL A 369 -23.68 3.99 -2.12
N PRO A 370 -25.02 4.15 -2.01
CA PRO A 370 -25.91 3.94 -3.15
C PRO A 370 -25.56 4.84 -4.34
N GLY A 371 -25.58 4.27 -5.54
CA GLY A 371 -25.28 4.99 -6.77
C GLY A 371 -23.80 5.35 -6.99
N ALA A 372 -22.91 5.03 -6.05
CA ALA A 372 -21.48 5.17 -6.22
C ALA A 372 -20.83 3.79 -6.44
N PRO A 373 -20.14 3.57 -7.58
CA PRO A 373 -19.38 2.34 -7.77
C PRO A 373 -18.29 2.17 -6.72
N SER A 374 -17.89 0.92 -6.46
CA SER A 374 -16.67 0.71 -5.69
C SER A 374 -15.44 1.09 -6.53
N GLY A 375 -14.46 1.74 -5.89
CA GLY A 375 -13.24 2.14 -6.57
C GLY A 375 -12.50 3.27 -5.88
N LEU A 376 -11.47 3.78 -6.58
CA LEU A 376 -10.72 4.95 -6.15
C LEU A 376 -11.24 6.21 -6.83
N TYR A 377 -11.32 7.29 -6.08
CA TYR A 377 -11.68 8.60 -6.57
C TYR A 377 -10.65 9.62 -6.13
N ALA A 378 -10.21 10.47 -7.05
CA ALA A 378 -9.31 11.58 -6.81
C ALA A 378 -9.97 12.88 -7.25
N PHE A 379 -9.65 13.98 -6.60
CA PHE A 379 -10.13 15.31 -6.93
C PHE A 379 -9.02 16.34 -6.71
N ALA A 380 -9.16 17.53 -7.31
CA ALA A 380 -8.26 18.64 -7.03
C ALA A 380 -8.68 19.30 -5.69
N PRO A 381 -7.83 19.28 -4.65
CA PRO A 381 -8.17 19.86 -3.36
C PRO A 381 -8.32 21.38 -3.43
N ARG A 382 -9.11 21.95 -2.52
CA ARG A 382 -9.25 23.40 -2.32
C ARG A 382 -8.99 23.79 -0.87
N ASP A 383 -8.20 24.84 -0.67
CA ASP A 383 -7.78 25.31 0.66
C ASP A 383 -8.83 26.13 1.39
N GLU A 384 -9.96 26.45 0.73
CA GLU A 384 -11.05 27.28 1.25
C GLU A 384 -12.43 26.69 0.95
N GLY A 385 -13.40 27.04 1.79
CA GLY A 385 -14.78 26.58 1.66
C GLY A 385 -14.97 25.10 1.99
N THR A 386 -16.06 24.54 1.47
CA THR A 386 -16.56 23.18 1.78
C THR A 386 -16.58 22.26 0.57
N VAL A 387 -16.06 22.72 -0.58
CA VAL A 387 -15.98 21.95 -1.81
C VAL A 387 -14.57 21.43 -1.99
N ASN A 388 -14.42 20.11 -2.21
CA ASN A 388 -13.13 19.44 -2.41
C ASN A 388 -12.10 19.75 -1.30
N ARG A 389 -12.56 19.85 -0.05
CA ARG A 389 -11.69 20.12 1.10
C ARG A 389 -10.77 18.93 1.37
N PRO A 390 -9.49 19.13 1.73
CA PRO A 390 -8.64 18.05 2.25
C PRO A 390 -9.28 17.38 3.47
N PHE A 391 -9.22 16.04 3.55
CA PHE A 391 -9.88 15.30 4.64
C PHE A 391 -9.37 15.63 6.03
N SER A 392 -8.10 16.05 6.14
CA SER A 392 -7.47 16.51 7.38
C SER A 392 -8.03 17.84 7.90
N GLU A 393 -8.88 18.49 7.12
CA GLU A 393 -9.48 19.79 7.45
C GLU A 393 -11.00 19.72 7.56
N VAL A 394 -11.60 18.59 7.18
CA VAL A 394 -13.02 18.29 7.42
C VAL A 394 -13.20 17.91 8.87
N ARG A 395 -13.95 18.72 9.63
CA ARG A 395 -14.14 18.57 11.08
C ARG A 395 -15.61 18.34 11.43
N ALA A 396 -15.86 17.97 12.69
CA ALA A 396 -17.19 17.87 13.24
C ALA A 396 -17.75 19.25 13.62
N ASP A 397 -18.01 20.06 12.59
CA ASP A 397 -18.40 21.47 12.69
C ASP A 397 -19.86 21.73 12.28
N GLY A 398 -20.63 20.66 12.08
CA GLY A 398 -22.02 20.72 11.62
C GLY A 398 -22.20 21.05 10.13
N ARG A 399 -21.12 21.11 9.34
CA ARG A 399 -21.20 21.41 7.90
C ARG A 399 -21.30 20.15 7.04
N VAL A 400 -21.86 20.31 5.84
CA VAL A 400 -21.87 19.30 4.79
C VAL A 400 -20.87 19.71 3.70
N TYR A 401 -19.83 18.90 3.57
CA TYR A 401 -18.79 19.03 2.57
C TYR A 401 -19.22 18.35 1.27
N CYS A 402 -18.75 18.85 0.14
CA CYS A 402 -19.10 18.31 -1.17
C CYS A 402 -17.85 18.04 -2.01
N TYR A 403 -17.81 16.90 -2.68
CA TYR A 403 -16.72 16.50 -3.57
C TYR A 403 -17.25 16.33 -4.98
N GLU A 404 -16.63 17.02 -5.92
CA GLU A 404 -17.04 17.09 -7.32
C GLU A 404 -15.83 17.01 -8.26
N GLN A 405 -16.11 16.90 -9.57
CA GLN A 405 -15.11 16.96 -10.64
C GLN A 405 -13.98 15.93 -10.43
N PHE A 406 -14.36 14.69 -10.14
CA PHE A 406 -13.41 13.60 -9.94
C PHE A 406 -12.55 13.41 -11.19
N ALA A 407 -11.25 13.20 -10.96
CA ALA A 407 -10.30 12.93 -12.01
C ALA A 407 -10.58 11.59 -12.69
N ALA A 408 -10.13 11.48 -13.94
CA ALA A 408 -10.18 10.24 -14.72
C ALA A 408 -8.76 9.70 -14.96
N GLY A 409 -8.66 8.43 -15.35
CA GLY A 409 -7.37 7.79 -15.65
C GLY A 409 -6.85 7.03 -14.43
N SER A 410 -5.67 7.42 -13.92
CA SER A 410 -5.04 6.77 -12.79
C SER A 410 -4.57 7.75 -11.72
N THR A 411 -4.47 7.28 -10.47
CA THR A 411 -3.81 8.03 -9.40
C THR A 411 -2.33 8.25 -9.71
N PRO A 412 -1.64 9.16 -9.02
CA PRO A 412 -0.18 9.27 -9.07
C PRO A 412 0.55 7.94 -8.81
N GLY A 413 0.00 7.09 -7.95
CA GLY A 413 0.46 5.73 -7.69
C GLY A 413 0.24 4.73 -8.83
N GLY A 414 -0.46 5.11 -9.89
CA GLY A 414 -0.74 4.28 -11.06
C GLY A 414 -1.98 3.41 -10.93
N MET A 415 -2.85 3.67 -9.94
CA MET A 415 -4.07 2.89 -9.74
C MET A 415 -5.24 3.46 -10.55
N PRO A 416 -6.06 2.61 -11.21
CA PRO A 416 -7.17 3.10 -12.00
C PRO A 416 -8.20 3.84 -11.12
N LEU A 417 -8.66 5.00 -11.60
CA LEU A 417 -9.72 5.78 -11.00
C LEU A 417 -11.08 5.31 -11.54
N ALA A 418 -12.04 5.14 -10.64
CA ALA A 418 -13.42 4.88 -11.00
C ALA A 418 -14.09 6.16 -11.49
N ARG A 419 -15.17 6.01 -12.26
CA ARG A 419 -16.01 7.12 -12.69
C ARG A 419 -17.23 7.22 -11.77
N LEU A 420 -17.49 8.41 -11.27
CA LEU A 420 -18.70 8.72 -10.52
C LEU A 420 -19.59 9.64 -11.36
N SER A 421 -20.86 9.27 -11.50
CA SER A 421 -21.89 10.17 -12.01
C SER A 421 -22.51 10.89 -10.82
N GLY A 422 -22.11 12.13 -10.58
CA GLY A 422 -22.62 12.90 -9.45
C GLY A 422 -21.55 13.65 -8.65
N VAL A 423 -21.95 14.03 -7.44
CA VAL A 423 -21.09 14.57 -6.39
C VAL A 423 -21.25 13.76 -5.11
N LEU A 424 -20.22 13.72 -4.27
CA LEU A 424 -20.31 13.12 -2.95
C LEU A 424 -20.55 14.20 -1.91
N LEU A 425 -21.65 14.09 -1.17
CA LEU A 425 -21.85 14.85 0.05
C LEU A 425 -21.29 14.05 1.23
N MET A 426 -20.61 14.75 2.13
CA MET A 426 -19.98 14.18 3.31
C MET A 426 -20.26 15.06 4.52
N SER A 427 -20.57 14.45 5.65
CA SER A 427 -20.59 15.14 6.94
C SER A 427 -19.87 14.30 7.98
N LEU A 428 -19.30 14.97 8.97
CA LEU A 428 -18.70 14.38 10.15
C LEU A 428 -19.53 14.85 11.36
N PRO A 429 -20.63 14.17 11.74
CA PRO A 429 -21.47 14.64 12.85
C PRO A 429 -20.74 14.72 14.19
N ASP A 430 -19.79 13.81 14.40
CA ASP A 430 -18.94 13.72 15.60
C ASP A 430 -17.58 13.10 15.23
N GLY A 431 -16.69 12.92 16.21
CA GLY A 431 -15.34 12.38 15.97
C GLY A 431 -15.27 10.89 15.59
N ALA A 432 -16.39 10.16 15.62
CA ALA A 432 -16.46 8.71 15.43
C ALA A 432 -17.44 8.28 14.31
N THR A 433 -18.27 9.19 13.81
CA THR A 433 -19.28 8.91 12.78
C THR A 433 -19.03 9.74 11.54
N LEU A 434 -18.99 9.11 10.36
CA LEU A 434 -18.99 9.79 9.07
C LEU A 434 -20.23 9.38 8.27
N ARG A 435 -20.89 10.36 7.66
CA ARG A 435 -22.03 10.11 6.76
C ARG A 435 -21.70 10.56 5.35
N MET A 436 -22.04 9.75 4.36
CA MET A 436 -21.78 10.01 2.94
C MET A 436 -22.99 9.67 2.06
N GLU A 437 -23.21 10.47 1.04
CA GLU A 437 -24.27 10.28 0.05
C GLU A 437 -23.77 10.67 -1.35
N ASN A 438 -24.11 9.88 -2.36
CA ASN A 438 -23.93 10.30 -3.75
C ASN A 438 -25.19 11.02 -4.23
N LEU A 439 -25.02 12.23 -4.75
CA LEU A 439 -26.09 13.04 -5.31
C LEU A 439 -25.91 13.18 -6.83
N ALA A 440 -26.99 13.00 -7.58
CA ALA A 440 -26.98 13.23 -9.02
C ALA A 440 -26.74 14.72 -9.33
N GLY A 441 -25.85 14.99 -10.27
CA GLY A 441 -25.55 16.34 -10.72
C GLY A 441 -24.06 16.52 -11.03
N PRO A 442 -23.69 17.43 -11.95
CA PRO A 442 -22.31 17.61 -12.35
C PRO A 442 -21.50 18.48 -11.38
N ARG A 443 -22.17 19.16 -10.43
CA ARG A 443 -21.57 20.14 -9.52
C ARG A 443 -22.22 20.13 -8.16
N CYS A 444 -21.45 20.56 -7.17
CA CYS A 444 -21.88 20.76 -5.80
C CYS A 444 -23.01 21.80 -5.74
N PRO A 445 -24.13 21.50 -5.05
CA PRO A 445 -25.12 22.51 -4.72
C PRO A 445 -24.50 23.66 -3.91
N PRO A 446 -25.11 24.86 -3.91
CA PRO A 446 -24.73 25.92 -2.98
C PRO A 446 -24.74 25.43 -1.53
N ASP A 447 -23.83 25.93 -0.69
CA ASP A 447 -23.64 25.46 0.69
C ASP A 447 -24.96 25.40 1.50
N HIS A 448 -25.82 26.41 1.37
CA HIS A 448 -27.11 26.48 2.07
C HIS A 448 -28.16 25.45 1.61
N GLN A 449 -27.92 24.75 0.51
CA GLN A 449 -28.80 23.71 -0.03
C GLN A 449 -28.27 22.29 0.24
N ARG A 450 -27.08 22.15 0.81
CA ARG A 450 -26.50 20.84 1.09
C ARG A 450 -27.08 20.26 2.36
N SER A 451 -27.73 19.13 2.23
CA SER A 451 -28.16 18.29 3.33
C SER A 451 -27.98 16.83 2.95
N LEU A 452 -27.65 16.00 3.93
CA LEU A 452 -27.67 14.55 3.74
C LEU A 452 -29.08 14.03 4.00
N SER A 453 -29.56 13.17 3.11
CA SER A 453 -30.84 12.49 3.30
C SER A 453 -30.79 11.51 4.48
N PRO A 454 -31.95 11.03 4.95
CA PRO A 454 -32.00 9.91 5.89
C PRO A 454 -31.33 8.63 5.36
N SER A 455 -31.23 8.47 4.02
CA SER A 455 -30.57 7.32 3.39
C SER A 455 -29.05 7.44 3.24
N ALA A 456 -28.45 8.55 3.67
CA ALA A 456 -27.00 8.68 3.63
C ALA A 456 -26.32 7.56 4.44
N THR A 457 -25.30 6.95 3.83
CA THR A 457 -24.57 5.81 4.39
C THR A 457 -23.73 6.29 5.56
N SER A 458 -23.79 5.56 6.68
CA SER A 458 -22.98 5.85 7.86
C SER A 458 -21.82 4.87 7.96
N PHE A 459 -20.68 5.40 8.37
CA PHE A 459 -19.45 4.68 8.68
C PHE A 459 -19.00 5.06 10.08
N GLU A 460 -18.30 4.15 10.74
CA GLU A 460 -17.77 4.32 12.07
C GLU A 460 -16.25 4.28 12.04
N ARG A 461 -15.63 5.15 12.81
CA ARG A 461 -14.21 5.07 13.08
C ARG A 461 -13.93 4.06 14.16
#